data_AF-A0AAJ2A903-F1
#
_entry.id   AF-A0AAJ2A903-F1
#
_cell.length_a   1.000
_cell.length_b   1.000
_cell.length_c   1.000
_cell.angle_alpha   90.00
_cell.angle_beta   90.00
_cell.angle_gamma   90.00
#
_symmetry.space_group_name_H-M   'P 1'
#
loop_
_entity.id
_entity.type
_entity.pdbx_description
1 polymer ?
#
loop_
_entity_poly.entity_id
_entity_poly.type
_entity_poly.pdbx_seq_one_letter_code
_entity_poly.pdbx_strand_id
1 'polypeptide(L)'
;TAGDGGKAMAGYRGVATVGYGGTATTGFRGESTAGVRGTAIAGDGGTARAGNHGTAMVGFGGKASTGEKGQISIWYWDFYEMRYRMKVGYIGEEGLEPNTLYTLDDNHRFVKV
;
A
#
# COMPACT_ATOMS: atom_id res chain seq x y z
N THR A 1 14.92 0.33 9.38
CA THR A 1 14.76 1.69 8.82
C THR A 1 15.90 1.99 7.87
N ALA A 2 15.68 2.80 6.84
CA ALA A 2 16.73 3.36 5.99
C ALA A 2 16.48 4.85 5.70
N GLY A 3 17.50 5.58 5.26
CA GLY A 3 17.40 7.00 4.89
C GLY A 3 16.75 7.23 3.51
N ASP A 4 16.95 8.43 2.96
CA ASP A 4 16.46 8.82 1.63
C ASP A 4 17.08 7.95 0.52
N GLY A 5 16.26 7.57 -0.46
CA GLY A 5 16.62 6.60 -1.51
C GLY A 5 16.93 5.20 -0.99
N GLY A 6 16.83 4.98 0.32
CA GLY A 6 17.18 3.73 0.98
C GLY A 6 16.18 2.62 0.73
N LYS A 7 16.61 1.39 1.01
CA LYS A 7 15.76 0.20 1.00
C LYS A 7 15.73 -0.41 2.41
N ALA A 8 14.53 -0.72 2.90
CA ALA A 8 14.35 -1.42 4.16
C ALA A 8 13.39 -2.60 3.97
N MET A 9 13.75 -3.74 4.55
CA MET A 9 12.94 -4.96 4.49
C MET A 9 12.71 -5.50 5.90
N ALA A 10 11.48 -5.93 6.20
CA ALA A 10 11.16 -6.65 7.44
C ALA A 10 10.23 -7.84 7.17
N GLY A 11 10.31 -8.86 8.03
CA GLY A 11 9.56 -10.12 7.87
C GLY A 11 8.09 -10.05 8.32
N TYR A 12 7.58 -11.19 8.80
CA TYR A 12 6.24 -11.33 9.40
C TYR A 12 6.01 -10.30 10.50
N ARG A 13 4.91 -9.52 10.39
CA ARG A 13 4.58 -8.40 11.30
C ARG A 13 5.72 -7.39 11.51
N GLY A 14 6.68 -7.37 10.59
CA GLY A 14 7.81 -6.46 10.66
C GLY A 14 7.38 -5.04 10.34
N VAL A 15 8.20 -4.08 10.75
CA VAL A 15 8.04 -2.66 10.44
C VAL A 15 9.23 -2.22 9.60
N ALA A 16 8.97 -1.63 8.43
CA ALA A 16 9.99 -1.03 7.58
C ALA A 16 9.64 0.44 7.29
N THR A 17 10.59 1.33 7.56
CA THR A 17 10.44 2.76 7.30
C THR A 17 11.62 3.27 6.47
N VAL A 18 11.34 4.05 5.44
CA VAL A 18 12.34 4.69 4.56
C VAL A 18 12.00 6.15 4.29
N GLY A 19 13.02 6.93 3.96
CA GLY A 19 12.89 8.36 3.63
C GLY A 19 12.33 8.65 2.22
N TYR A 20 12.60 9.85 1.73
CA TYR A 20 12.22 10.32 0.39
C TYR A 20 12.72 9.38 -0.70
N GLY A 21 11.84 9.01 -1.64
CA GLY A 21 12.19 8.16 -2.79
C GLY A 21 12.66 6.73 -2.43
N GLY A 22 12.54 6.31 -1.17
CA GLY A 22 12.98 5.00 -0.72
C GLY A 22 11.95 3.89 -1.00
N THR A 23 12.36 2.64 -0.79
CA THR A 23 11.49 1.46 -0.85
C THR A 23 11.43 0.74 0.50
N ALA A 24 10.25 0.67 1.10
CA ALA A 24 9.97 -0.12 2.30
C ALA A 24 9.17 -1.38 1.91
N THR A 25 9.64 -2.55 2.31
CA THR A 25 8.98 -3.83 2.05
C THR A 25 8.79 -4.62 3.34
N THR A 26 7.58 -5.09 3.61
CA THR A 26 7.28 -5.95 4.77
C THR A 26 6.48 -7.18 4.38
N GLY A 27 6.64 -8.26 5.15
CA GLY A 27 5.88 -9.51 4.97
C GLY A 27 4.41 -9.43 5.43
N PHE A 28 3.82 -10.62 5.63
CA PHE A 28 2.44 -10.79 6.11
C PHE A 28 2.18 -9.97 7.39
N ARG A 29 1.07 -9.22 7.39
CA ARG A 29 0.66 -8.29 8.46
C ARG A 29 1.75 -7.29 8.86
N GLY A 30 2.70 -7.01 7.98
CA GLY A 30 3.73 -6.02 8.21
C GLY A 30 3.26 -4.59 7.95
N GLU A 31 4.07 -3.63 8.40
CA GLU A 31 3.84 -2.20 8.22
C GLU A 31 4.99 -1.56 7.46
N SER A 32 4.70 -1.11 6.24
CA SER A 32 5.65 -0.39 5.38
C SER A 32 5.32 1.09 5.32
N THR A 33 6.30 1.95 5.60
CA THR A 33 6.18 3.40 5.45
C THR A 33 7.30 3.94 4.58
N ALA A 34 6.96 4.67 3.52
CA ALA A 34 7.90 5.34 2.64
C ALA A 34 7.59 6.84 2.52
N GLY A 35 8.61 7.67 2.37
CA GLY A 35 8.46 9.12 2.23
C GLY A 35 7.81 9.55 0.91
N VAL A 36 7.88 10.84 0.61
CA VAL A 36 7.45 11.43 -0.67
C VAL A 36 8.18 10.74 -1.83
N ARG A 37 7.45 10.43 -2.92
CA ARG A 37 7.92 9.62 -4.06
C ARG A 37 8.41 8.22 -3.68
N GLY A 38 8.16 7.78 -2.45
CA GLY A 38 8.57 6.48 -1.96
C GLY A 38 7.62 5.36 -2.40
N THR A 39 8.10 4.13 -2.29
CA THR A 39 7.31 2.91 -2.53
C THR A 39 7.19 2.12 -1.24
N ALA A 40 5.96 1.88 -0.79
CA ALA A 40 5.66 1.04 0.37
C ALA A 40 4.96 -0.25 -0.08
N ILE A 41 5.48 -1.41 0.32
CA ILE A 41 4.97 -2.73 -0.06
C ILE A 41 4.72 -3.55 1.21
N ALA A 42 3.51 -4.06 1.41
CA ALA A 42 3.22 -4.96 2.52
C ALA A 42 2.51 -6.24 2.03
N GLY A 43 2.75 -7.37 2.70
CA GLY A 43 2.07 -8.63 2.40
C GLY A 43 0.59 -8.63 2.81
N ASP A 44 -0.05 -9.81 2.75
CA ASP A 44 -1.46 -9.96 3.10
C ASP A 44 -1.77 -9.49 4.53
N GLY A 45 -2.89 -8.80 4.70
CA GLY A 45 -3.29 -8.15 5.94
C GLY A 45 -2.32 -7.07 6.43
N GLY A 46 -1.32 -6.69 5.62
CA GLY A 46 -0.35 -5.66 5.92
C GLY A 46 -0.88 -4.25 5.67
N THR A 47 -0.12 -3.26 6.12
CA THR A 47 -0.42 -1.85 5.88
C THR A 47 0.75 -1.18 5.16
N ALA A 48 0.47 -0.49 4.05
CA ALA A 48 1.45 0.29 3.30
C ALA A 48 1.05 1.77 3.26
N ARG A 49 1.98 2.65 3.66
CA ARG A 49 1.83 4.11 3.62
C ARG A 49 2.97 4.73 2.82
N ALA A 50 2.65 5.48 1.78
CA ALA A 50 3.65 6.29 1.07
C ALA A 50 3.30 7.78 1.14
N GLY A 51 4.30 8.66 0.98
CA GLY A 51 4.06 10.11 0.92
C GLY A 51 3.40 10.56 -0.39
N ASN A 52 3.38 11.88 -0.61
CA ASN A 52 2.92 12.47 -1.88
C ASN A 52 3.65 11.88 -3.07
N HIS A 53 2.93 11.64 -4.16
CA HIS A 53 3.43 11.01 -5.40
C HIS A 53 4.08 9.63 -5.17
N GLY A 54 3.75 9.00 -4.04
CA GLY A 54 4.25 7.69 -3.68
C GLY A 54 3.34 6.57 -4.16
N THR A 55 3.84 5.35 -4.02
CA THR A 55 3.13 4.12 -4.39
C THR A 55 2.98 3.24 -3.16
N ALA A 56 1.76 2.82 -2.83
CA ALA A 56 1.50 1.85 -1.77
C ALA A 56 0.82 0.60 -2.33
N MET A 57 1.44 -0.57 -2.13
CA MET A 57 0.94 -1.86 -2.62
C MET A 57 0.76 -2.81 -1.44
N VAL A 58 -0.39 -3.46 -1.36
CA VAL A 58 -0.68 -4.44 -0.30
C VAL A 58 -1.31 -5.72 -0.83
N GLY A 59 -1.05 -6.82 -0.12
CA GLY A 59 -1.70 -8.11 -0.36
C GLY A 59 -3.19 -8.15 0.01
N PHE A 60 -3.76 -9.36 -0.01
CA PHE A 60 -5.17 -9.60 0.30
C PHE A 60 -5.55 -9.09 1.69
N GLY A 61 -6.67 -8.37 1.79
CA GLY A 61 -7.15 -7.76 3.04
C GLY A 61 -6.20 -6.72 3.65
N GLY A 62 -5.23 -6.24 2.85
CA GLY A 62 -4.31 -5.20 3.27
C GLY A 62 -4.92 -3.80 3.18
N LYS A 63 -4.20 -2.83 3.76
CA LYS A 63 -4.62 -1.42 3.80
C LYS A 63 -3.56 -0.53 3.16
N ALA A 64 -3.96 0.29 2.20
CA ALA A 64 -3.05 1.16 1.47
C ALA A 64 -3.45 2.63 1.61
N SER A 65 -2.47 3.50 1.77
CA SER A 65 -2.64 4.96 1.77
C SER A 65 -1.45 5.60 1.08
N THR A 66 -1.70 6.65 0.31
CA THR A 66 -0.64 7.55 -0.15
C THR A 66 -1.06 9.01 0.03
N GLY A 67 -0.09 9.93 -0.12
CA GLY A 67 -0.37 11.35 -0.19
C GLY A 67 -0.90 11.79 -1.56
N GLU A 68 -0.91 13.09 -1.82
CA GLU A 68 -1.47 13.66 -3.06
C GLU A 68 -0.82 13.10 -4.33
N LYS A 69 -1.65 12.83 -5.35
CA LYS A 69 -1.26 12.25 -6.65
C LYS A 69 -0.44 10.97 -6.52
N GLY A 70 -0.63 10.23 -5.42
CA GLY A 70 -0.05 8.91 -5.23
C GLY A 70 -0.96 7.82 -5.81
N GLN A 71 -0.47 6.58 -5.75
CA GLN A 71 -1.17 5.41 -6.25
C GLN A 71 -1.27 4.34 -5.16
N ILE A 72 -2.43 3.70 -5.06
CA ILE A 72 -2.64 2.54 -4.20
C ILE A 72 -2.99 1.30 -5.04
N SER A 73 -2.55 0.13 -4.60
CA SER A 73 -3.04 -1.13 -5.15
C SER A 73 -3.25 -2.18 -4.07
N ILE A 74 -4.34 -2.96 -4.23
CA ILE A 74 -4.76 -3.99 -3.28
C ILE A 74 -5.10 -5.25 -4.06
N TRP A 75 -4.49 -6.37 -3.66
CA TRP A 75 -4.82 -7.69 -4.20
C TRP A 75 -6.15 -8.21 -3.66
N TYR A 76 -6.93 -8.87 -4.52
CA TYR A 76 -8.15 -9.58 -4.15
C TYR A 76 -8.23 -10.92 -4.89
N TRP A 77 -9.00 -11.86 -4.34
CA TRP A 77 -9.28 -13.13 -4.99
C TRP A 77 -10.59 -13.03 -5.79
N ASP A 78 -10.50 -13.19 -7.11
CA ASP A 78 -11.66 -13.27 -7.97
C ASP A 78 -12.18 -14.72 -7.97
N PHE A 79 -13.29 -14.95 -7.25
CA PHE A 79 -13.89 -16.28 -7.11
C PHE A 79 -14.50 -16.81 -8.40
N TYR A 80 -14.93 -15.94 -9.33
CA TYR A 80 -15.51 -16.37 -10.60
C TYR A 80 -14.44 -16.89 -11.55
N GLU A 81 -13.29 -16.22 -11.57
CA GLU A 81 -12.16 -16.53 -12.45
C GLU A 81 -11.06 -17.36 -11.75
N MET A 82 -11.29 -17.73 -10.49
CA MET A 82 -10.39 -18.51 -9.63
C MET A 82 -8.94 -18.02 -9.65
N ARG A 83 -8.74 -16.69 -9.55
CA ARG A 83 -7.40 -16.08 -9.63
C ARG A 83 -7.24 -14.83 -8.78
N TYR A 84 -6.01 -14.54 -8.40
CA TYR A 84 -5.66 -13.23 -7.84
C TYR A 84 -5.74 -12.14 -8.91
N ARG A 85 -6.39 -11.04 -8.56
CA ARG A 85 -6.44 -9.79 -9.31
C ARG A 85 -5.99 -8.62 -8.41
N MET A 86 -5.67 -7.51 -9.04
CA MET A 86 -5.24 -6.29 -8.36
C MET A 86 -6.19 -5.15 -8.73
N LYS A 87 -6.72 -4.47 -7.72
CA LYS A 87 -7.43 -3.20 -7.90
C LYS A 87 -6.43 -2.07 -7.72
N VAL A 88 -6.46 -1.10 -8.62
CA VAL A 88 -5.59 0.09 -8.60
C VAL A 88 -6.45 1.33 -8.40
N GLY A 89 -6.00 2.24 -7.54
CA GLY A 89 -6.62 3.53 -7.29
C GLY A 89 -5.60 4.65 -7.35
N TYR A 90 -6.01 5.81 -7.88
CA TYR A 90 -5.19 7.01 -7.98
C TYR A 90 -5.72 8.06 -7.01
N ILE A 91 -4.87 8.53 -6.10
CA ILE A 91 -5.27 9.46 -5.04
C ILE A 91 -5.54 10.84 -5.63
N GLY A 92 -6.73 11.37 -5.35
CA GLY A 92 -7.29 12.57 -5.95
C GLY A 92 -8.33 12.29 -7.04
N GLU A 93 -8.55 11.03 -7.41
CA GLU A 93 -9.52 10.60 -8.42
C GLU A 93 -10.62 9.73 -7.79
N GLU A 94 -11.82 9.71 -8.39
CA GLU A 94 -12.94 8.84 -8.00
C GLU A 94 -13.31 8.86 -6.49
N GLY A 95 -13.07 9.98 -5.81
CA GLY A 95 -13.33 10.13 -4.37
C GLY A 95 -12.27 9.53 -3.44
N LEU A 96 -11.11 9.12 -3.98
CA LEU A 96 -9.96 8.70 -3.18
C LEU A 96 -9.22 9.91 -2.63
N GLU A 97 -9.24 10.06 -1.31
CA GLU A 97 -8.65 11.18 -0.59
C GLU A 97 -7.20 10.88 -0.17
N PRO A 98 -6.31 11.89 -0.20
CA PRO A 98 -4.95 11.73 0.28
C PRO A 98 -4.90 11.43 1.77
N ASN A 99 -3.85 10.73 2.19
CA ASN A 99 -3.58 10.35 3.58
C ASN A 99 -4.70 9.57 4.25
N THR A 100 -5.59 8.94 3.46
CA THR A 100 -6.66 8.10 3.92
C THR A 100 -6.34 6.64 3.62
N LEU A 101 -6.53 5.76 4.61
CA LEU A 101 -6.37 4.33 4.42
C LEU A 101 -7.60 3.76 3.71
N TYR A 102 -7.32 2.97 2.68
CA TYR A 102 -8.32 2.22 1.95
C TYR A 102 -8.07 0.73 2.04
N THR A 103 -9.16 -0.03 2.08
CA THR A 103 -9.22 -1.47 1.82
C THR A 103 -10.21 -1.73 0.68
N LEU A 104 -10.34 -2.98 0.24
CA LEU A 104 -11.44 -3.41 -0.63
C LEU A 104 -12.58 -4.00 0.18
N ASP A 105 -13.82 -3.69 -0.22
CA ASP A 105 -15.02 -4.39 0.24
C ASP A 105 -15.24 -5.70 -0.54
N ASP A 106 -16.32 -6.42 -0.22
CA ASP A 106 -16.69 -7.69 -0.88
C ASP A 106 -17.02 -7.52 -2.38
N ASN A 107 -17.28 -6.30 -2.84
CA ASN A 107 -17.49 -5.97 -4.25
C ASN A 107 -16.21 -5.47 -4.94
N HIS A 108 -15.05 -5.60 -4.28
CA HIS A 108 -13.75 -5.12 -4.75
C HIS A 108 -13.70 -3.60 -5.02
N ARG A 109 -14.49 -2.82 -4.26
CA ARG A 109 -14.50 -1.36 -4.28
C ARG A 109 -13.66 -0.81 -3.14
N PHE A 110 -12.99 0.31 -3.37
CA PHE A 110 -12.25 0.99 -2.32
C PHE A 110 -13.21 1.54 -1.26
N VAL A 111 -12.93 1.23 0.00
CA VAL A 111 -13.63 1.76 1.16
C VAL A 111 -12.63 2.28 2.19
N LYS A 112 -12.98 3.37 2.87
CA LYS A 112 -12.16 3.95 3.94
C LYS A 112 -12.12 2.99 5.14
N VAL A 113 -10.98 2.95 5.83
CA VAL A 113 -10.76 2.16 7.07
C VAL A 113 -10.96 3.03 8.30
#